data_AF-A0A1B6IGX1-F1
#
_entry.id   AF-A0A1B6IGX1-F1
#
_cell.length_a   1.000
_cell.length_b   1.000
_cell.length_c   1.000
_cell.angle_alpha   90.00
_cell.angle_beta   90.00
_cell.angle_gamma   90.00
#
_symmetry.space_group_name_H-M   'P 1'
#
loop_
_entity.id
_entity.type
_entity.pdbx_description
1 polymer ?
#
loop_
_entity_poly.entity_id
_entity_poly.type
_entity_poly.pdbx_seq_one_letter_code
_entity_poly.pdbx_strand_id
1 'polypeptide(L)'
;PELIMRGTKVILMELDNVRFIDSLNYFPMALSALPKASDLPPEKKKGYFPHLFNTLANQNYVGPIPSKEYYSPETMFEKTHRDFENWYNEQVANNVVFHFQKELVEYCISDVDILAQACIKFRDIFLK
;
A
#
# COMPACT_ATOMS: atom_id res chain seq x y z
N PRO A 1 3.38 19.09 21.20
CA PRO A 1 3.39 18.94 19.73
C PRO A 1 2.78 20.18 19.09
N GLU A 2 3.41 20.73 18.06
CA GLU A 2 2.87 21.83 17.28
C GLU A 2 2.16 21.29 16.03
N LEU A 3 0.98 21.81 15.71
CA LEU A 3 0.13 21.28 14.64
C LEU A 3 -0.22 22.38 13.62
N ILE A 4 -0.07 22.06 12.33
CA ILE A 4 -0.65 22.84 11.23
C ILE A 4 -1.78 22.03 10.63
N MET A 5 -2.98 22.62 10.62
CA MET A 5 -4.22 21.98 10.20
C MET A 5 -4.84 22.68 8.99
N ARG A 6 -5.62 21.95 8.19
CA ARG A 6 -6.57 22.50 7.21
C ARG A 6 -7.93 21.86 7.42
N GLY A 7 -8.81 22.57 8.12
CA GLY A 7 -10.05 21.99 8.62
C GLY A 7 -9.74 20.84 9.59
N THR A 8 -10.27 19.65 9.29
CA THR A 8 -10.04 18.42 10.08
C THR A 8 -8.77 17.65 9.68
N LYS A 9 -8.04 18.11 8.66
CA LYS A 9 -6.84 17.43 8.16
C LYS A 9 -5.57 17.97 8.83
N VAL A 10 -4.75 17.08 9.38
CA VAL A 10 -3.40 17.41 9.85
C VAL A 10 -2.49 17.53 8.62
N ILE A 11 -1.85 18.68 8.44
CA ILE A 11 -0.85 18.88 7.37
C ILE A 11 0.53 18.54 7.91
N LEU A 12 0.85 19.07 9.08
CA LEU A 12 2.14 18.91 9.74
C LEU A 12 1.91 18.74 11.25
N MET A 13 2.65 17.81 11.84
CA MET A 13 2.83 17.71 13.28
C MET A 13 4.32 17.74 13.58
N GLU A 14 4.73 18.63 14.48
CA GLU A 14 6.09 18.69 14.99
C GLU A 14 6.10 18.23 16.46
N LEU A 15 7.00 17.30 16.77
CA LEU A 15 7.23 16.79 18.12
C LEU A 15 8.75 16.70 18.32
N ASP A 16 9.27 17.53 19.22
CA ASP A 16 10.70 17.68 19.46
C ASP A 16 11.49 17.94 18.15
N ASN A 17 12.35 17.00 17.73
CA ASN A 17 13.14 17.08 16.51
C ASN A 17 12.54 16.26 15.34
N VAL A 18 11.29 15.82 15.45
CA VAL A 18 10.61 14.99 14.44
C VAL A 18 9.44 15.75 13.83
N ARG A 19 9.33 15.66 12.50
CA ARG A 19 8.23 16.23 11.72
C ARG A 19 7.46 15.14 10.99
N PHE A 20 6.16 15.08 11.22
CA PHE A 20 5.23 14.21 10.52
C PHE A 20 4.45 15.04 9.50
N ILE A 21 4.57 14.67 8.23
CA ILE A 21 3.91 15.36 7.12
C ILE A 21 2.97 14.36 6.45
N ASP A 22 1.70 14.73 6.29
CA ASP A 22 0.74 13.87 5.62
C ASP A 22 0.87 13.98 4.10
N SER A 23 1.43 12.93 3.49
CA SER A 23 1.64 12.81 2.04
C SER A 23 0.35 12.93 1.23
N LEU A 24 -0.82 12.60 1.79
CA LEU A 24 -2.10 12.68 1.08
C LEU A 24 -2.53 14.13 0.79
N ASN A 25 -1.99 15.11 1.52
CA ASN A 25 -2.18 16.54 1.20
C ASN A 25 -1.43 16.97 -0.07
N TYR A 26 -0.41 16.21 -0.49
CA TYR A 26 0.43 16.49 -1.66
C TYR A 26 0.09 15.56 -2.83
N PHE A 27 -0.25 14.32 -2.53
CA PHE A 27 -0.65 13.31 -3.51
C PHE A 27 -2.08 12.84 -3.24
N PRO A 28 -3.11 13.55 -3.74
CA PRO A 28 -4.52 13.20 -3.50
C PRO A 28 -4.97 12.03 -4.39
N MET A 29 -4.25 10.92 -4.34
CA MET A 29 -4.49 9.71 -5.13
C MET A 29 -4.08 8.45 -4.36
N ALA A 30 -4.49 7.29 -4.86
CA ALA A 30 -4.08 6.00 -4.29
C ALA A 30 -2.57 5.77 -4.48
N LEU A 31 -1.94 5.07 -3.53
CA LEU A 31 -0.52 4.75 -3.58
C LEU A 31 -0.13 4.01 -4.86
N SER A 32 -0.97 3.08 -5.32
CA SER A 32 -0.78 2.31 -6.55
C SER A 32 -0.79 3.17 -7.83
N ALA A 33 -1.29 4.40 -7.78
CA ALA A 33 -1.26 5.34 -8.90
C ALA A 33 0.03 6.18 -8.95
N LEU A 34 0.78 6.27 -7.84
CA LEU A 34 1.98 7.11 -7.75
C LEU A 34 3.09 6.72 -8.72
N PRO A 35 3.39 5.43 -8.96
CA PRO A 35 4.48 5.07 -9.87
C PRO A 35 4.26 5.63 -11.26
N LYS A 36 3.02 5.53 -11.77
CA LYS A 36 2.64 6.09 -13.06
C LYS A 36 2.62 7.62 -13.05
N ALA A 37 2.12 8.24 -11.99
CA ALA A 37 2.01 9.70 -11.91
C ALA A 37 3.37 10.41 -11.75
N SER A 38 4.38 9.71 -11.22
CA SER A 38 5.70 10.26 -10.91
C SER A 38 6.81 9.71 -11.84
N ASP A 39 6.44 9.04 -12.93
CA ASP A 39 7.35 8.37 -13.88
C ASP A 39 8.39 7.46 -13.18
N LEU A 40 7.95 6.73 -12.16
CA LEU A 40 8.77 5.77 -11.42
C LEU A 40 8.73 4.39 -12.08
N PRO A 41 9.75 3.54 -11.84
CA PRO A 41 9.69 2.14 -12.23
C PRO A 41 8.42 1.46 -11.70
N PRO A 42 7.91 0.44 -12.41
CA PRO A 42 6.78 -0.33 -11.95
C PRO A 42 7.08 -0.97 -10.58
N GLU A 43 6.02 -1.17 -9.81
CA GLU A 43 6.09 -1.74 -8.47
C GLU A 43 6.82 -3.10 -8.46
N LYS A 44 7.70 -3.29 -7.46
CA LYS A 44 8.46 -4.53 -7.30
C LYS A 44 7.58 -5.72 -6.97
N LYS A 45 6.50 -5.52 -6.22
CA LYS A 45 5.54 -6.55 -5.85
C LYS A 45 4.21 -6.35 -6.56
N LYS A 46 3.94 -7.18 -7.56
CA LYS A 46 2.64 -7.23 -8.24
C LYS A 46 1.72 -8.19 -7.48
N GLY A 47 0.65 -7.71 -6.86
CA GLY A 47 -0.34 -8.57 -6.20
C GLY A 47 -1.28 -7.83 -5.27
N TYR A 48 -2.06 -8.58 -4.50
CA TYR A 48 -3.02 -8.07 -3.53
C TYR A 48 -2.67 -8.61 -2.14
N PHE A 49 -2.82 -7.77 -1.11
CA PHE A 49 -2.61 -8.18 0.28
C PHE A 49 -3.96 -8.43 0.97
N PRO A 50 -4.13 -9.52 1.75
CA PRO A 50 -5.38 -9.80 2.45
C PRO A 50 -5.47 -9.01 3.77
N HIS A 51 -5.89 -7.75 3.71
CA HIS A 51 -5.90 -6.84 4.87
C HIS A 51 -6.68 -7.40 6.06
N LEU A 52 -7.83 -8.04 5.84
CA LEU A 52 -8.65 -8.61 6.92
C LEU A 52 -8.05 -9.90 7.50
N PHE A 53 -7.07 -10.51 6.83
CA PHE A 53 -6.36 -11.68 7.33
C PHE A 53 -5.27 -11.31 8.34
N ASN A 54 -4.87 -10.04 8.41
CA ASN A 54 -3.86 -9.54 9.35
C ASN A 54 -4.42 -9.50 10.79
N THR A 55 -4.42 -10.65 11.44
CA THR A 55 -4.84 -10.83 12.83
C THR A 55 -3.74 -11.49 13.63
N LEU A 56 -3.79 -11.39 14.97
CA LEU A 56 -2.84 -12.06 15.86
C LEU A 56 -2.84 -13.58 15.66
N ALA A 57 -4.00 -14.18 15.39
CA ALA A 57 -4.14 -15.61 15.17
C ALA A 57 -3.43 -16.10 13.90
N ASN A 58 -3.34 -15.24 12.86
CA ASN A 58 -2.79 -15.60 11.56
C ASN A 58 -1.31 -15.24 11.39
N GLN A 59 -0.66 -14.66 12.42
CA GLN A 59 0.72 -14.16 12.30
C GLN A 59 1.74 -15.21 11.87
N ASN A 60 1.52 -16.49 12.19
CA ASN A 60 2.42 -17.58 11.83
C ASN A 60 1.85 -18.45 10.69
N TYR A 61 0.84 -17.96 9.97
CA TYR A 61 0.19 -18.73 8.92
C TYR A 61 1.12 -18.98 7.74
N VAL A 62 1.24 -20.27 7.38
CA VAL A 62 1.87 -20.75 6.16
C VAL A 62 0.94 -21.81 5.56
N GLY A 63 0.41 -21.55 4.37
CA GLY A 63 -0.60 -22.42 3.79
C GLY A 63 -1.10 -21.91 2.44
N PRO A 64 -2.25 -22.40 1.95
CA PRO A 64 -2.87 -21.88 0.74
C PRO A 64 -3.17 -20.38 0.81
N ILE A 65 -3.41 -19.77 -0.34
CA ILE A 65 -3.88 -18.38 -0.44
C ILE A 65 -5.14 -18.19 0.41
N PRO A 66 -5.22 -17.14 1.27
CA PRO A 66 -6.42 -16.84 2.05
C PRO A 66 -7.66 -16.67 1.18
N SER A 67 -8.86 -16.91 1.74
CA SER A 67 -10.13 -16.70 1.02
C SER A 67 -10.25 -15.26 0.47
N LYS A 68 -10.97 -15.10 -0.66
CA LYS A 68 -11.23 -13.81 -1.32
C LYS A 68 -11.79 -12.75 -0.38
N GLU A 69 -12.63 -13.15 0.57
CA GLU A 69 -13.25 -12.25 1.54
C GLU A 69 -12.22 -11.45 2.35
N TYR A 70 -11.01 -12.00 2.55
CA TYR A 70 -9.98 -11.31 3.30
C TYR A 70 -9.31 -10.14 2.57
N TYR A 71 -9.58 -9.97 1.27
CA TYR A 71 -9.02 -8.93 0.41
C TYR A 71 -9.99 -7.76 0.18
N SER A 72 -11.18 -7.79 0.79
CA SER A 72 -12.24 -6.78 0.61
C SER A 72 -12.56 -6.44 -0.86
N PRO A 73 -12.84 -7.43 -1.73
CA PRO A 73 -13.11 -7.21 -3.15
C PRO A 73 -14.28 -6.24 -3.39
N GLU A 74 -15.26 -6.18 -2.49
CA GLU A 74 -16.42 -5.29 -2.55
C GLU A 74 -16.05 -3.79 -2.53
N THR A 75 -14.85 -3.45 -2.05
CA THR A 75 -14.34 -2.07 -2.04
C THR A 75 -13.64 -1.68 -3.34
N MET A 76 -13.38 -2.65 -4.23
CA MET A 76 -12.64 -2.43 -5.46
C MET A 76 -13.55 -1.90 -6.57
N PHE A 77 -13.02 -0.99 -7.40
CA PHE A 77 -13.67 -0.62 -8.65
C PHE A 77 -13.75 -1.81 -9.60
N GLU A 78 -14.75 -1.82 -10.50
CA GLU A 78 -15.04 -2.94 -11.41
C GLU A 78 -13.80 -3.49 -12.14
N LYS A 79 -12.96 -2.59 -12.68
CA LYS A 79 -11.71 -2.99 -13.35
C LYS A 79 -10.75 -3.71 -12.38
N THR A 80 -10.48 -3.09 -11.23
CA THR A 80 -9.58 -3.64 -10.21
C THR A 80 -10.10 -4.96 -9.64
N HIS A 81 -11.41 -5.08 -9.48
CA HIS A 81 -12.07 -6.32 -9.06
C HIS A 81 -11.84 -7.45 -10.07
N ARG A 82 -11.98 -7.17 -11.37
CA ARG A 82 -11.70 -8.16 -12.42
C ARG A 82 -10.23 -8.58 -12.45
N ASP A 83 -9.31 -7.63 -12.29
CA ASP A 83 -7.88 -7.91 -12.23
C ASP A 83 -7.53 -8.77 -10.98
N PHE A 84 -8.17 -8.49 -9.84
CA PHE A 84 -8.07 -9.28 -8.61
C PHE A 84 -8.58 -10.71 -8.80
N GLU A 85 -9.75 -10.87 -9.39
CA GLU A 85 -10.36 -12.18 -9.66
C GLU A 85 -9.44 -13.07 -10.50
N ASN A 86 -8.87 -12.51 -11.58
CA ASN A 86 -7.92 -13.24 -12.42
C ASN A 86 -6.66 -13.64 -11.63
N TRP A 87 -6.05 -12.69 -10.93
CA TRP A 87 -4.86 -12.93 -10.11
C TRP A 87 -5.13 -14.02 -9.06
N TYR A 88 -6.25 -13.93 -8.33
CA TYR A 88 -6.60 -14.88 -7.27
C TYR A 88 -6.77 -16.30 -7.82
N ASN A 89 -7.53 -16.44 -8.91
CA ASN A 89 -7.77 -17.74 -9.52
C ASN A 89 -6.46 -18.35 -10.04
N GLU A 90 -5.53 -17.55 -10.55
CA GLU A 90 -4.17 -17.99 -10.91
C GLU A 90 -3.37 -18.45 -9.69
N GLN A 91 -3.40 -17.72 -8.57
CA GLN A 91 -2.67 -18.12 -7.36
C GLN A 91 -3.17 -19.46 -6.81
N VAL A 92 -4.50 -19.65 -6.79
CA VAL A 92 -5.13 -20.90 -6.36
C VAL A 92 -4.80 -22.05 -7.32
N ALA A 93 -4.93 -21.83 -8.63
CA ALA A 93 -4.63 -22.86 -9.64
C ALA A 93 -3.18 -23.33 -9.59
N ASN A 94 -2.25 -22.42 -9.28
CA ASN A 94 -0.83 -22.71 -9.13
C ASN A 94 -0.45 -23.27 -7.74
N ASN A 95 -1.42 -23.47 -6.84
CA ASN A 95 -1.19 -23.93 -5.46
C ASN A 95 -0.13 -23.10 -4.72
N VAL A 96 -0.17 -21.78 -4.89
CA VAL A 96 0.79 -20.88 -4.24
C VAL A 96 0.69 -20.99 -2.73
N VAL A 97 1.85 -21.16 -2.08
CA VAL A 97 1.95 -21.16 -0.62
C VAL A 97 2.12 -19.74 -0.13
N PHE A 98 1.12 -19.25 0.57
CA PHE A 98 1.10 -17.95 1.22
C PHE A 98 1.79 -18.02 2.59
N HIS A 99 2.85 -17.24 2.76
CA HIS A 99 3.59 -17.14 4.01
C HIS A 99 3.38 -15.75 4.63
N PHE A 100 2.48 -15.65 5.62
CA PHE A 100 1.94 -14.37 6.05
C PHE A 100 3.00 -13.33 6.44
N GLN A 101 3.98 -13.68 7.28
CA GLN A 101 5.01 -12.71 7.71
C GLN A 101 5.86 -12.19 6.55
N LYS A 102 6.25 -13.08 5.63
CA LYS A 102 7.02 -12.71 4.44
C LYS A 102 6.20 -11.77 3.57
N GLU A 103 4.95 -12.14 3.32
CA GLU A 103 4.05 -11.38 2.47
C GLU A 103 3.77 -9.98 3.04
N LEU A 104 3.56 -9.88 4.35
CA LEU A 104 3.35 -8.63 5.08
C LEU A 104 4.58 -7.72 5.00
N VAL A 105 5.77 -8.26 5.28
CA VAL A 105 7.02 -7.47 5.25
C VAL A 105 7.27 -6.94 3.85
N GLU A 106 7.17 -7.80 2.83
CA GLU A 106 7.37 -7.40 1.44
C GLU A 106 6.33 -6.37 0.97
N TYR A 107 5.07 -6.53 1.37
CA TYR A 107 4.01 -5.57 1.06
C TYR A 107 4.31 -4.20 1.68
N CYS A 108 4.63 -4.14 2.98
CA CYS A 108 4.97 -2.89 3.65
C CYS A 108 6.22 -2.22 3.07
N ILE A 109 7.25 -3.01 2.71
CA ILE A 109 8.45 -2.47 2.06
C ILE A 109 8.09 -1.86 0.71
N SER A 110 7.28 -2.54 -0.12
CA SER A 110 6.84 -2.04 -1.42
C SER A 110 6.10 -0.71 -1.30
N ASP A 111 5.12 -0.63 -0.40
CA ASP A 111 4.30 0.57 -0.18
C ASP A 111 5.17 1.77 0.26
N VAL A 112 6.07 1.55 1.22
CA VAL A 112 6.98 2.60 1.71
C VAL A 112 7.98 3.02 0.64
N ASP A 113 8.52 2.09 -0.15
CA ASP A 113 9.45 2.37 -1.24
C ASP A 113 8.80 3.23 -2.34
N ILE A 114 7.57 2.91 -2.74
CA ILE A 114 6.79 3.72 -3.70
C ILE A 114 6.60 5.13 -3.17
N LEU A 115 6.12 5.27 -1.92
CA LEU A 115 5.85 6.57 -1.35
C LEU A 115 7.13 7.40 -1.22
N ALA A 116 8.23 6.79 -0.76
CA ALA A 116 9.51 7.46 -0.62
C ALA A 116 10.05 7.95 -1.96
N GLN A 117 10.02 7.13 -3.00
CA GLN A 117 10.47 7.52 -4.34
C GLN A 117 9.63 8.66 -4.92
N ALA A 118 8.31 8.61 -4.74
CA ALA A 118 7.41 9.69 -5.18
C ALA A 118 7.69 11.00 -4.43
N CYS A 119 7.90 10.94 -3.11
CA CYS A 119 8.29 12.09 -2.30
C CYS A 119 9.62 12.69 -2.74
N ILE A 120 10.64 11.87 -3.01
CA ILE A 120 11.95 12.35 -3.50
C ILE A 120 11.78 13.05 -4.84
N LYS A 121 11.07 12.42 -5.78
CA LYS A 121 10.84 12.99 -7.11
C LYS A 121 10.06 14.31 -7.05
N PHE A 122 9.02 14.37 -6.22
CA PHE A 122 8.26 15.60 -5.98
C PHE A 122 9.16 16.71 -5.43
N ARG A 123 10.00 16.41 -4.44
CA ARG A 123 10.95 17.38 -3.90
C ARG A 123 11.91 17.89 -4.97
N ASP A 124 12.49 17.02 -5.79
CA ASP A 124 13.41 17.43 -6.86
C ASP A 124 12.77 18.37 -7.88
N ILE A 125 11.47 18.21 -8.14
CA ILE A 125 10.73 19.06 -9.09
C ILE A 125 10.38 20.42 -8.49
N PHE A 126 9.96 20.46 -7.21
CA PHE A 126 9.31 21.64 -6.62
C PHE A 126 10.15 22.38 -5.58
N LEU A 127 11.11 21.70 -4.93
CA LEU A 127 11.94 22.24 -3.85
C LEU A 127 13.41 22.17 -4.30
N LYS A 128 13.89 23.26 -4.87
CA LYS A 128 15.33 23.46 -5.13
C LYS A 128 16.08 23.77 -3.84
#